data_AF-A0A942GNW1-F1
#
_entry.id   AF-A0A942GNW1-F1
#
_cell.length_a   1.000
_cell.length_b   1.000
_cell.length_c   1.000
_cell.angle_alpha   90.00
_cell.angle_beta   90.00
_cell.angle_gamma   90.00
#
_symmetry.space_group_name_H-M   'P 1'
#
loop_
_entity.id
_entity.type
_entity.pdbx_description
1 polymer ?
#
loop_
_entity_poly.entity_id
_entity_poly.type
_entity_poly.pdbx_seq_one_letter_code
_entity_poly.pdbx_strand_id
1 'polypeptide(L)'
;MDDFELEPLGEDMFLNTERRCPVVLLQDTSSSMRTVIDQVNTGLQDMKAELALDPLASQRVEIAIVTFGPVALVQDFVTVDQWFPPKLKAGGNTPLGSATRFALEQLRLRKLAY
;
A
#
# COMPACT_ATOMS: atom_id res chain seq x y z
N MET A 1 29.81 -42.71 6.31
CA MET A 1 28.53 -42.51 5.61
C MET A 1 27.92 -41.31 6.28
N ASP A 2 27.81 -40.22 5.53
CA ASP A 2 27.98 -38.81 5.93
C ASP A 2 27.34 -38.34 7.23
N ASP A 3 28.17 -37.67 8.05
CA ASP A 3 27.74 -36.66 9.01
C ASP A 3 27.12 -35.50 8.22
N PHE A 4 25.81 -35.31 8.35
CA PHE A 4 25.16 -34.08 7.89
C PHE A 4 25.48 -32.98 8.91
N GLU A 5 26.55 -32.21 8.66
CA GLU A 5 26.67 -30.88 9.26
C GLU A 5 25.54 -30.02 8.72
N LEU A 6 24.58 -29.68 9.59
CA LEU A 6 23.58 -28.67 9.29
C LEU A 6 24.30 -27.34 9.16
N GLU A 7 24.44 -26.83 7.94
CA GLU A 7 24.87 -25.44 7.74
C GLU A 7 23.97 -24.52 8.58
N PRO A 8 24.54 -23.55 9.32
CA PRO A 8 23.75 -22.63 10.10
C PRO A 8 22.83 -21.90 9.13
N LEU A 9 21.52 -22.02 9.37
CA LEU A 9 20.49 -21.32 8.62
C LEU A 9 20.88 -19.85 8.57
N GLY A 10 21.13 -19.32 7.37
CA GLY A 10 21.51 -17.93 7.19
C GLY A 10 20.50 -17.02 7.88
N GLU A 11 20.94 -15.87 8.40
CA GLU A 11 20.07 -14.94 9.15
C GLU A 11 18.80 -14.54 8.36
N ASP A 12 18.81 -14.71 7.04
CA ASP A 12 17.67 -14.55 6.13
C ASP A 12 16.51 -15.53 6.38
N MET A 13 16.76 -16.64 7.06
CA MET A 13 15.75 -17.64 7.47
C MET A 13 15.04 -17.31 8.78
N PHE A 14 15.45 -16.25 9.49
CA PHE A 14 14.54 -15.51 10.36
C PHE A 14 13.60 -14.67 9.48
N LEU A 15 12.92 -15.35 8.55
CA LEU A 15 11.85 -14.85 7.72
C LEU A 15 10.91 -14.06 8.63
N ASN A 16 10.99 -12.74 8.48
CA ASN A 16 10.07 -11.72 8.96
C ASN A 16 8.81 -12.30 9.61
N THR A 17 8.92 -12.64 10.89
CA THR A 17 7.82 -13.12 11.75
C THR A 17 6.88 -11.97 12.11
N GLU A 18 7.15 -10.77 11.62
CA GLU A 18 6.34 -9.60 11.87
C GLU A 18 5.10 -9.60 10.97
N ARG A 19 3.93 -9.53 11.59
CA ARG A 19 2.64 -9.47 10.90
C ARG A 19 2.61 -8.26 9.96
N ARG A 20 2.66 -8.50 8.65
CA ARG A 20 2.43 -7.45 7.65
C ARG A 20 1.01 -6.91 7.77
N CYS A 21 0.88 -5.60 7.61
CA CYS A 21 -0.38 -4.87 7.70
C CYS A 21 -0.70 -4.27 6.33
N PRO A 22 -1.44 -4.97 5.46
CA PRO A 22 -1.84 -4.43 4.17
C PRO A 22 -2.92 -3.35 4.35
N VAL A 23 -2.68 -2.18 3.76
CA VAL A 23 -3.55 -1.01 3.80
C VAL A 23 -3.84 -0.57 2.37
N VAL A 24 -5.13 -0.44 2.02
CA VAL A 24 -5.55 0.12 0.74
C VAL A 24 -6.07 1.53 0.97
N LEU A 25 -5.41 2.51 0.37
CA LEU A 25 -5.86 3.90 0.35
C LEU A 25 -6.81 4.09 -0.83
N LEU A 26 -8.09 4.32 -0.54
CA LEU A 26 -9.11 4.56 -1.55
C LEU A 26 -9.29 6.07 -1.77
N GLN A 27 -8.80 6.57 -2.90
CA GLN A 27 -8.68 8.01 -3.17
C GLN A 27 -9.70 8.50 -4.19
N ASP A 28 -10.48 9.51 -3.82
CA ASP A 28 -11.38 10.19 -4.76
C ASP A 28 -10.56 11.03 -5.73
N THR A 29 -10.67 10.74 -7.01
CA THR A 29 -10.07 11.52 -8.10
C THR A 29 -11.13 12.05 -9.04
N SER A 30 -12.40 12.07 -8.65
CA SER A 30 -13.51 12.58 -9.46
C SER A 30 -13.34 14.06 -9.82
N SER A 31 -14.06 14.52 -10.83
CA SER A 31 -13.95 15.91 -11.32
C SER A 31 -14.23 16.98 -10.26
N SER A 32 -15.03 16.68 -9.22
CA SER A 32 -15.28 17.59 -8.09
C SER A 32 -14.06 17.80 -7.20
N MET A 33 -13.08 16.90 -7.22
CA MET A 33 -11.85 17.01 -6.43
C MET A 33 -10.85 18.01 -7.00
N ARG A 34 -11.10 18.61 -8.17
CA ARG A 34 -10.15 19.46 -8.91
C ARG A 34 -9.55 20.60 -8.09
N THR A 35 -10.33 21.19 -7.18
CA THR A 35 -9.88 22.32 -6.33
C THR A 35 -9.14 21.89 -5.07
N VAL A 36 -9.19 20.60 -4.71
CA VAL A 36 -8.63 20.06 -3.46
C VAL A 36 -7.65 18.90 -3.67
N ILE A 37 -7.46 18.42 -4.92
CA ILE A 37 -6.59 17.27 -5.22
C ILE A 37 -5.14 17.51 -4.80
N ASP A 38 -4.66 18.75 -4.82
CA ASP A 38 -3.33 19.08 -4.31
C ASP A 38 -3.23 18.89 -2.80
N GLN A 39 -4.31 19.12 -2.03
CA GLN A 39 -4.32 18.82 -0.59
C GLN A 39 -4.29 17.31 -0.33
N VAL A 40 -4.99 16.52 -1.16
CA VAL A 40 -4.90 15.04 -1.09
C VAL A 40 -3.46 14.59 -1.37
N ASN A 41 -2.83 15.14 -2.41
CA ASN A 41 -1.43 14.85 -2.72
C ASN A 41 -0.49 15.22 -1.56
N THR A 42 -0.68 16.37 -0.93
CA THR A 42 0.08 16.77 0.27
C THR A 42 -0.15 15.80 1.42
N GLY A 43 -1.41 15.45 1.72
CA GLY A 43 -1.73 14.50 2.80
C GLY A 43 -1.12 13.10 2.59
N LEU A 44 -0.96 12.65 1.34
CA LEU A 44 -0.23 11.41 1.05
C LEU A 44 1.27 11.51 1.36
N GLN A 45 1.89 12.67 1.12
CA GLN A 45 3.29 12.92 1.48
C GLN A 45 3.46 13.03 3.00
N ASP A 46 2.55 13.73 3.67
CA ASP A 46 2.55 13.85 5.13
C ASP A 46 2.39 12.48 5.80
N MET A 47 1.44 11.66 5.31
CA MET A 47 1.26 10.27 5.78
C MET A 47 2.52 9.43 5.59
N LYS A 48 3.23 9.56 4.45
CA LYS A 48 4.53 8.88 4.27
C LYS A 48 5.53 9.32 5.33
N ALA A 49 5.67 10.64 5.54
CA ALA A 49 6.62 11.18 6.49
C ALA A 49 6.33 10.69 7.91
N GLU A 50 5.06 10.70 8.34
CA GLU A 50 4.64 10.22 9.66
C GLU A 50 4.87 8.72 9.84
N LEU A 51 4.51 7.89 8.85
CA LEU A 51 4.72 6.45 8.93
C LEU A 51 6.21 6.07 8.92
N ALA A 52 7.06 6.85 8.25
CA ALA A 52 8.50 6.62 8.23
C ALA A 52 9.18 6.92 9.58
N LEU A 53 8.55 7.74 10.44
CA LEU A 53 9.04 8.03 11.79
C LEU A 53 8.78 6.88 12.78
N ASP A 54 7.86 5.95 12.47
CA ASP A 54 7.61 4.75 13.26
C ASP A 54 8.37 3.56 12.63
N PRO A 55 9.45 3.05 13.29
CA PRO A 55 10.27 1.97 12.74
C PRO A 55 9.51 0.66 12.50
N LEU A 56 8.47 0.38 13.29
CA LEU A 56 7.65 -0.82 13.12
C LEU A 56 6.64 -0.62 12.00
N ALA A 57 5.96 0.53 11.95
CA ALA A 57 5.03 0.81 10.87
C ALA A 57 5.73 0.85 9.51
N SER A 58 6.93 1.43 9.45
CA SER A 58 7.72 1.55 8.23
C SER A 58 8.03 0.20 7.57
N GLN A 59 8.29 -0.83 8.39
CA GLN A 59 8.63 -2.19 7.91
C GLN A 59 7.40 -3.10 7.71
N ARG A 60 6.31 -2.85 8.43
CA ARG A 60 5.14 -3.74 8.47
C ARG A 60 3.98 -3.29 7.60
N VAL A 61 3.78 -1.97 7.46
CA VAL A 61 2.65 -1.42 6.71
C VAL A 61 2.97 -1.49 5.23
N GLU A 62 2.07 -2.12 4.48
CA GLU A 62 2.15 -2.19 3.03
C GLU A 62 0.99 -1.39 2.43
N ILE A 63 1.31 -0.40 1.60
CA ILE A 63 0.34 0.56 1.08
C ILE A 63 0.10 0.29 -0.40
N ALA A 64 -1.17 0.07 -0.74
CA ALA A 64 -1.68 0.13 -2.10
C ALA A 64 -2.59 1.36 -2.27
N ILE A 65 -2.66 1.91 -3.47
CA ILE A 65 -3.53 3.05 -3.78
C ILE A 65 -4.48 2.67 -4.89
N VAL A 66 -5.77 2.80 -4.57
CA VAL A 66 -6.87 2.66 -5.52
C VAL A 66 -7.53 4.01 -5.69
N THR A 67 -7.63 4.49 -6.92
CA THR A 67 -8.38 5.72 -7.22
C THR A 67 -9.82 5.40 -7.62
N PHE A 68 -10.72 6.38 -7.55
CA PHE A 68 -12.00 6.35 -8.24
C PHE A 68 -12.27 7.66 -9.00
N GLY A 69 -12.71 7.51 -10.25
CA GLY A 69 -12.79 8.57 -11.25
C GLY A 69 -11.73 8.55 -12.36
N PRO A 70 -11.15 7.39 -12.76
CA PRO A 70 -11.74 6.04 -12.82
C PRO A 70 -11.27 5.09 -11.70
N VAL A 71 -11.92 3.92 -11.58
CA VAL A 71 -11.45 2.86 -10.68
C VAL A 71 -10.16 2.28 -11.23
N ALA A 72 -9.05 2.44 -10.52
CA ALA A 72 -7.75 1.91 -10.95
C ALA A 72 -6.85 1.63 -9.74
N LEU A 73 -6.06 0.55 -9.83
CA LEU A 73 -4.89 0.35 -8.96
C LEU A 73 -3.75 1.19 -9.54
N VAL A 74 -3.47 2.34 -8.94
CA VAL A 74 -2.40 3.24 -9.41
C VAL A 74 -1.06 2.92 -8.77
N GLN A 75 -1.09 2.15 -7.67
CA GLN A 75 0.08 1.63 -7.00
C GLN A 75 -0.29 0.33 -6.27
N ASP A 76 0.50 -0.72 -6.47
CA ASP A 76 0.37 -1.98 -5.74
C ASP A 76 0.96 -1.87 -4.31
N PHE A 77 0.78 -2.91 -3.49
CA PHE A 77 1.28 -3.00 -2.13
C PHE A 77 2.81 -2.90 -2.07
N VAL A 78 3.31 -1.85 -1.44
CA VAL A 78 4.72 -1.63 -1.15
C VAL A 78 4.89 -1.21 0.31
N THR A 79 6.01 -1.55 0.94
CA THR A 79 6.34 -1.07 2.27
C THR A 79 6.59 0.45 2.27
N VAL A 80 6.47 1.10 3.43
CA VAL A 80 6.54 2.57 3.54
C VAL A 80 7.90 3.10 3.07
N ASP A 81 8.99 2.37 3.31
CA ASP A 81 10.34 2.72 2.85
C ASP A 81 10.45 2.76 1.31
N GLN A 82 9.70 1.88 0.63
CA GLN A 82 9.63 1.79 -0.83
C GLN A 82 8.49 2.62 -1.44
N TRP A 83 7.60 3.17 -0.60
CA TRP A 83 6.43 3.88 -1.07
C TRP A 83 6.78 5.28 -1.56
N PHE A 84 6.56 5.60 -2.83
CA PHE A 84 6.64 6.98 -3.35
C PHE A 84 5.24 7.43 -3.74
N PRO A 85 4.54 8.24 -2.91
CA PRO A 85 3.15 8.55 -3.17
C PRO A 85 2.98 9.22 -4.53
N PRO A 86 2.11 8.69 -5.40
CA PRO A 86 1.92 9.19 -6.75
C PRO A 86 1.20 10.53 -6.73
N LYS A 87 1.45 11.37 -7.72
CA LYS A 87 0.68 12.59 -7.92
C LYS A 87 -0.65 12.28 -8.60
N LEU A 88 -1.73 12.37 -7.85
CA LEU A 88 -3.09 12.18 -8.32
C LEU A 88 -3.59 13.41 -9.08
N LYS A 89 -4.48 13.17 -10.05
CA LYS A 89 -5.13 14.20 -10.87
C LYS A 89 -6.64 13.97 -10.86
N ALA A 90 -7.40 15.05 -10.74
CA ALA A 90 -8.85 14.98 -10.78
C ALA A 90 -9.39 14.83 -12.22
N GLY A 91 -10.36 13.93 -12.41
CA GLY A 91 -11.06 13.64 -13.65
C GLY A 91 -12.21 12.66 -13.43
N GLY A 92 -13.03 12.42 -14.45
CA GLY A 92 -14.04 11.36 -14.42
C GLY A 92 -15.14 11.50 -13.35
N ASN A 93 -15.80 10.37 -13.09
CA ASN A 93 -16.99 10.23 -12.24
C ASN A 93 -16.63 9.71 -10.83
N THR A 94 -17.63 9.48 -9.97
CA THR A 94 -17.41 9.02 -8.57
C THR A 94 -17.96 7.61 -8.32
N PRO A 95 -17.41 6.55 -8.95
CA PRO A 95 -17.93 5.17 -8.82
C PRO A 95 -17.52 4.49 -7.51
N LEU A 96 -17.83 5.11 -6.36
CA LEU A 96 -17.37 4.68 -5.04
C LEU A 96 -17.67 3.20 -4.75
N GLY A 97 -18.90 2.74 -4.98
CA GLY A 97 -19.26 1.34 -4.70
C GLY A 97 -18.45 0.32 -5.51
N SER A 98 -18.10 0.64 -6.76
CA SER A 98 -17.22 -0.23 -7.56
C SER A 98 -15.78 -0.19 -7.04
N ALA A 99 -15.32 1.00 -6.65
CA ALA A 99 -13.99 1.20 -6.11
C ALA A 99 -13.78 0.45 -4.78
N THR A 100 -14.78 0.49 -3.89
CA THR A 100 -14.75 -0.23 -2.61
C THR A 100 -14.67 -1.74 -2.82
N ARG A 101 -15.49 -2.30 -3.73
CA ARG A 101 -15.43 -3.74 -4.04
C ARG A 101 -14.07 -4.14 -4.62
N PHE A 102 -13.54 -3.32 -5.52
CA PHE A 102 -12.23 -3.54 -6.11
C PHE A 102 -11.12 -3.50 -5.04
N ALA A 103 -11.13 -2.49 -4.16
CA ALA A 103 -10.17 -2.37 -3.05
C ALA A 103 -10.23 -3.56 -2.08
N LEU A 104 -11.43 -4.03 -1.72
CA LEU A 104 -11.61 -5.22 -0.89
C LEU A 104 -11.05 -6.48 -1.55
N GLU A 105 -11.21 -6.62 -2.87
CA GLU A 105 -10.61 -7.72 -3.62
C GLU A 105 -9.08 -7.65 -3.62
N GLN A 106 -8.49 -6.47 -3.85
CA GLN A 106 -7.03 -6.30 -3.76
C GLN A 106 -6.51 -6.67 -2.38
N LEU A 107 -7.20 -6.25 -1.31
CA LEU A 107 -6.84 -6.59 0.06
C LEU A 107 -6.94 -8.10 0.32
N ARG A 108 -7.99 -8.76 -0.21
CA ARG A 108 -8.15 -10.21 -0.12
C ARG A 108 -7.03 -10.95 -0.84
N LEU A 109 -6.68 -10.54 -2.07
CA LEU A 109 -5.59 -11.12 -2.85
C LEU A 109 -4.26 -10.97 -2.11
N ARG A 110 -3.98 -9.79 -1.54
CA ARG A 110 -2.76 -9.57 -0.76
C ARG A 110 -2.69 -10.46 0.47
N LYS A 111 -3.80 -10.64 1.19
CA LYS A 111 -3.87 -11.52 2.36
C LYS A 111 -3.64 -13.00 2.01
N LEU A 112 -4.03 -13.44 0.82
CA LEU A 112 -3.79 -14.81 0.35
C LEU A 112 -2.32 -15.07 -0.05
N ALA A 113 -1.55 -14.00 -0.28
CA ALA A 113 -0.13 -14.10 -0.66
C ALA A 113 0.81 -14.24 0.54
N TYR A 114 0.28 -14.16 1.77
CA TYR A 114 0.99 -14.46 3.01
C TYR A 114 0.68 -15.89 3.46
#